data_AF-A0A971KWI8-F1
#
_entry.id   AF-A0A971KWI8-F1
#
_cell.length_a   1.000
_cell.length_b   1.000
_cell.length_c   1.000
_cell.angle_alpha   90.00
_cell.angle_beta   90.00
_cell.angle_gamma   90.00
#
_symmetry.space_group_name_H-M   'P 1'
#
loop_
_entity.id
_entity.type
_entity.pdbx_description
1 polymer ?
#
loop_
_entity_poly.entity_id
_entity_poly.type
_entity_poly.pdbx_seq_one_letter_code
_entity_poly.pdbx_strand_id
1 'polypeptide(L)' 'MKSFRKELIFNTRSRRAFINITPQIEDCLYDSGIKEGLLLC' A
#
# COMPACT_ATOMS: atom_id res chain seq x y z
N MET A 1 13.72 -12.36 9.23
CA MET A 1 12.36 -12.08 8.73
C MET A 1 12.26 -10.57 8.52
N LYS A 2 12.09 -10.11 7.26
CA LYS A 2 11.94 -8.67 6.99
C LYS A 2 10.46 -8.30 7.12
N SER A 3 10.18 -7.20 7.81
CA SER A 3 8.86 -6.59 7.87
C SER A 3 8.92 -5.19 7.27
N PHE A 4 7.86 -4.82 6.56
CA PHE A 4 7.71 -3.51 5.95
C PHE A 4 6.34 -2.96 6.30
N ARG A 5 6.27 -1.68 6.70
CA ARG A 5 5.04 -1.00 7.07
C ARG A 5 5.06 0.41 6.49
N LYS A 6 4.01 0.77 5.76
CA LYS A 6 3.82 2.09 5.17
C LYS A 6 2.36 2.50 5.36
N GLU A 7 2.14 3.75 5.76
CA GLU A 7 0.80 4.30 5.95
C GLU A 7 0.40 5.08 4.71
N LEU A 8 -0.77 4.76 4.16
CA LEU A 8 -1.37 5.51 3.07
C LEU A 8 -2.47 6.41 3.64
N ILE A 9 -2.25 7.72 3.59
CA ILE A 9 -3.20 8.71 4.09
C ILE A 9 -3.97 9.29 2.90
N PHE A 10 -5.30 9.24 2.97
CA PHE A 10 -6.18 9.73 1.91
C PHE A 10 -7.08 10.84 2.44
N ASN A 11 -7.22 11.91 1.66
CA ASN A 11 -8.21 12.96 1.88
C ASN A 11 -9.20 12.97 0.70
N THR A 12 -10.39 12.43 0.92
CA THR A 12 -11.41 12.29 -0.13
C THR A 12 -12.33 13.50 -0.15
N ARG A 13 -12.63 14.02 -1.34
CA ARG A 13 -13.50 15.20 -1.52
C ARG A 13 -14.98 14.92 -1.23
N SER A 14 -15.40 13.66 -1.31
CA SER A 14 -16.77 13.22 -1.08
C SER A 14 -16.88 12.35 0.17
N ARG A 15 -18.10 12.22 0.71
CA ARG A 15 -18.40 11.33 1.85
C ARG A 15 -18.08 9.86 1.56
N ARG A 16 -18.15 9.45 0.30
CA ARG A 16 -17.85 8.09 -0.17
C ARG A 16 -17.03 8.18 -1.46
N ALA A 17 -15.93 7.44 -1.51
CA ALA A 17 -15.06 7.36 -2.67
C ALA A 17 -14.47 5.95 -2.78
N PHE A 18 -14.27 5.50 -4.02
CA PHE A 18 -13.44 4.34 -4.32
C PHE A 18 -12.10 4.85 -4.85
N ILE A 19 -11.01 4.48 -4.19
CA ILE A 19 -9.65 4.89 -4.57
C ILE A 19 -8.92 3.63 -4.99
N ASN A 20 -8.36 3.63 -6.21
CA ASN A 20 -7.47 2.58 -6.64
C ASN A 20 -6.09 2.78 -5.97
N ILE A 21 -5.71 1.84 -5.11
CA ILE A 21 -4.44 1.88 -4.36
C ILE A 21 -3.35 0.95 -4.94
N THR A 22 -3.65 0.19 -5.99
CA THR A 22 -2.70 -0.76 -6.60
C THR A 22 -1.33 -0.12 -6.91
N PRO A 23 -1.21 1.07 -7.53
CA PRO A 23 0.11 1.64 -7.83
C PRO A 23 0.90 2.00 -6.55
N GLN A 24 0.23 2.49 -5.50
CA GLN A 24 0.89 2.79 -4.24
C GLN A 24 1.41 1.51 -3.56
N ILE A 25 0.68 0.39 -3.70
CA ILE A 25 1.09 -0.89 -3.14
C ILE A 25 2.26 -1.50 -3.93
N GLU A 26 2.30 -1.33 -5.26
CA GLU A 26 3.45 -1.72 -6.09
C GLU A 26 4.74 -0.99 -5.66
N ASP A 27 4.65 0.32 -5.43
CA ASP A 27 5.78 1.10 -4.88
C ASP A 27 6.20 0.58 -3.50
N CYS A 28 5.23 0.26 -2.63
CA CYS A 28 5.51 -0.35 -1.32
C CYS A 28 6.24 -1.70 -1.43
N LEU A 29 5.84 -2.54 -2.39
CA LEU A 29 6.48 -3.83 -2.63
C LEU A 29 7.92 -3.65 -3.11
N TYR A 30 8.15 -2.73 -4.05
CA TYR A 30 9.49 -2.39 -4.53
C TYR A 30 10.38 -1.86 -3.39
N ASP A 31 9.89 -0.89 -2.60
CA ASP A 31 10.58 -0.31 -1.45
C ASP A 31 10.91 -1.37 -0.38
N SER A 32 10.01 -2.33 -0.16
CA SER A 32 10.19 -3.36 0.87
C SER A 32 11.33 -4.34 0.56
N GLY A 33 11.65 -4.53 -0.73
CA GLY A 33 12.60 -5.54 -1.21
C GLY A 33 12.27 -6.97 -0.81
N ILE A 34 11.01 -7.26 -0.43
CA ILE A 34 10.53 -8.60 -0.10
C ILE A 34 10.21 -9.32 -1.42
N LYS A 35 10.88 -10.44 -1.68
CA LYS A 35 10.70 -11.22 -2.92
C LYS A 35 9.59 -12.26 -2.83
N GLU A 36 9.41 -12.86 -1.66
CA GLU A 36 8.40 -13.87 -1.38
C GLU A 36 7.84 -13.62 0.01
N GLY A 37 6.51 -13.64 0.13
CA GLY A 37 5.83 -13.34 1.38
C GLY A 37 4.34 -13.11 1.21
N LEU A 38 3.73 -12.55 2.24
CA LEU A 38 2.32 -12.18 2.30
C LEU A 38 2.22 -10.67 2.53
N LEU A 39 1.22 -10.05 1.91
CA LEU A 39 0.93 -8.62 2.03
C LEU A 39 -0.48 -8.43 2.58
N LEU A 40 -0.63 -7.47 3.49
CA LEU A 40 -1.90 -7.06 4.08
C LEU A 40 -2.21 -5.62 3.68
N CYS A 41 -3.35 -5.39 3.03
CA CYS A 41 -3.87 -4.08 2.61
C CYS A 41 -5.08 -3.68 3.46
#